data_AF-A0AAJ2YCA5-F1
#
_entry.id   AF-A0AAJ2YCA5-F1
#
_cell.length_a   1.000
_cell.length_b   1.000
_cell.length_c   1.000
_cell.angle_alpha   90.00
_cell.angle_beta   90.00
_cell.angle_gamma   90.00
#
_symmetry.space_group_name_H-M   'P 1'
#
loop_
_entity.id
_entity.type
_entity.pdbx_description
1 polymer ?
#
loop_
_entity_poly.entity_id
_entity_poly.type
_entity_poly.pdbx_seq_one_letter_code
_entity_poly.pdbx_strand_id
1 'polypeptide(L)'
;VIRFDGPAGPDDPPPAWATLDLLTDAIRAAAARVEVDVPPSGDQPARTLRWGTQLDVRPIRAFGDGEDITEQAVASYVAKYATKAAETTGTVDRRIGNKEALVLLDVPEHPARLIAACLDLHPLYPDRKLRDWAHMLGFRGHFSTKSRRYSTTLGELRQARADYRAAQQRAALGLPDPDDEEATTLTLAHWAYAGHGHTPGESWLAANIRRDIQHSRDTAREELPALLDLEGAAA
;
A
#
# COMPACT_ATOMS: atom_id res chain seq x y z
N VAL A 1 8.33 -13.33 2.39
CA VAL A 1 9.72 -13.79 2.21
C VAL A 1 10.23 -14.21 3.56
N ILE A 2 10.86 -15.37 3.65
CA ILE A 2 11.41 -15.93 4.88
C ILE A 2 12.84 -16.39 4.54
N ARG A 3 13.80 -16.12 5.42
CA ARG A 3 15.19 -16.57 5.32
C ARG A 3 15.68 -17.05 6.69
N PHE A 4 16.76 -17.82 6.68
CA PHE A 4 17.56 -18.06 7.87
C PHE A 4 18.68 -17.02 7.94
N ASP A 5 18.86 -16.43 9.10
CA ASP A 5 19.99 -15.56 9.43
C ASP A 5 20.99 -16.36 10.28
N GLY A 6 22.26 -15.96 10.28
CA GLY A 6 23.29 -16.52 11.15
C GLY A 6 23.11 -16.10 12.61
N PRO A 7 23.79 -16.78 13.55
CA PRO A 7 23.70 -16.49 14.98
C PRO A 7 24.06 -15.05 15.35
N ALA A 8 24.94 -14.38 14.59
CA ALA A 8 25.30 -12.97 14.81
C ALA A 8 24.40 -11.97 14.06
N GLY A 9 23.54 -12.43 13.15
CA GLY A 9 22.64 -11.58 12.38
C GLY A 9 22.56 -11.93 10.90
N PRO A 10 21.98 -11.03 10.08
CA PRO A 10 21.69 -11.29 8.67
C PRO A 10 22.91 -11.40 7.77
N ASP A 11 24.05 -10.82 8.17
CA ASP A 11 25.31 -10.87 7.42
C ASP A 11 26.17 -12.10 7.77
N ASP A 12 25.75 -12.87 8.77
CA ASP A 12 26.41 -14.10 9.22
C ASP A 12 25.76 -15.31 8.54
N PRO A 13 26.53 -16.27 7.98
CA PRO A 13 25.94 -17.43 7.32
C PRO A 13 25.07 -18.24 8.27
N PRO A 14 23.93 -18.78 7.78
CA PRO A 14 23.07 -19.62 8.60
C PRO A 14 23.79 -20.95 8.92
N PRO A 15 23.45 -21.61 10.04
CA PRO A 15 24.00 -22.92 10.38
C PRO A 15 23.78 -23.96 9.27
N ALA A 16 24.69 -24.93 9.14
CA ALA A 16 24.65 -25.95 8.07
C ALA A 16 23.35 -26.79 8.02
N TRP A 17 22.63 -26.92 9.14
CA TRP A 17 21.34 -27.62 9.20
C TRP A 17 20.17 -26.80 8.61
N ALA A 18 20.34 -25.49 8.44
CA ALA A 18 19.30 -24.54 8.05
C ALA A 18 19.14 -24.50 6.52
N THR A 19 18.70 -25.63 5.95
CA THR A 19 18.57 -25.79 4.50
C THR A 19 17.27 -25.21 3.93
N LEU A 20 17.23 -24.97 2.61
CA LEU A 20 16.01 -24.55 1.91
C LEU A 20 14.88 -25.58 2.00
N ASP A 21 15.23 -26.87 1.99
CA ASP A 21 14.26 -27.96 2.14
C ASP A 21 13.62 -27.92 3.53
N LEU A 22 14.43 -27.77 4.58
CA LEU A 22 13.94 -27.62 5.94
C LEU A 22 13.01 -26.41 6.08
N LEU A 23 13.37 -25.27 5.48
CA LEU A 23 12.53 -24.08 5.50
C LEU A 23 11.20 -24.30 4.77
N THR A 24 11.25 -24.96 3.62
CA THR A 24 10.06 -25.27 2.81
C THR A 24 9.10 -26.18 3.58
N ASP A 25 9.63 -27.24 4.20
CA ASP A 25 8.85 -28.17 5.02
C ASP A 25 8.28 -27.48 6.26
N ALA A 26 9.05 -26.62 6.92
CA ALA A 26 8.59 -25.84 8.06
C ALA A 26 7.41 -24.93 7.68
N ILE A 27 7.47 -24.25 6.53
CA ILE A 27 6.38 -23.39 6.03
C ILE A 27 5.12 -24.22 5.78
N ARG A 28 5.24 -25.35 5.06
CA ARG A 28 4.10 -26.24 4.78
C ARG A 28 3.49 -26.79 6.06
N ALA A 29 4.32 -27.22 7.00
CA ALA A 29 3.89 -27.77 8.26
C ALA A 29 3.26 -26.70 9.17
N ALA A 30 3.74 -25.46 9.14
CA ALA A 30 3.10 -24.35 9.83
C ALA A 30 1.71 -24.03 9.22
N ALA A 31 1.61 -23.92 7.90
CA ALA A 31 0.34 -23.67 7.22
C ALA A 31 -0.71 -24.77 7.52
N ALA A 32 -0.28 -26.04 7.58
CA ALA A 32 -1.16 -27.16 7.91
C ALA A 32 -1.65 -27.17 9.37
N ARG A 33 -0.92 -26.54 10.30
CA ARG A 33 -1.23 -26.53 11.74
C ARG A 33 -1.94 -25.28 12.22
N VAL A 34 -1.87 -24.18 11.47
CA VAL A 34 -2.50 -22.92 11.89
C VAL A 34 -4.01 -23.03 11.74
N GLU A 35 -4.69 -22.84 12.86
CA GLU A 35 -6.14 -22.86 12.95
C GLU A 35 -6.62 -21.67 13.78
N VAL A 36 -7.79 -21.13 13.45
CA VAL A 36 -8.43 -20.05 14.19
C VAL A 36 -9.86 -20.44 14.48
N ASP A 37 -10.19 -20.62 15.75
CA ASP A 37 -11.55 -20.87 16.17
C ASP A 37 -12.38 -19.59 16.19
N VAL A 38 -13.55 -19.68 15.57
CA VAL A 38 -14.56 -18.63 15.49
C VAL A 38 -15.78 -19.12 16.27
N PRO A 39 -16.15 -18.45 17.38
CA PRO A 39 -17.33 -18.82 18.13
C PRO A 39 -18.60 -18.61 17.28
N PRO A 40 -19.71 -19.31 17.62
CA PRO A 40 -20.98 -19.10 16.95
C PRO A 40 -21.46 -17.66 17.13
N SER A 41 -22.17 -17.12 16.14
CA SER A 41 -22.78 -15.78 16.23
C SER A 41 -24.07 -15.71 15.42
N GLY A 42 -25.17 -15.36 16.07
CA GLY A 42 -26.50 -15.35 15.45
C GLY A 42 -26.88 -16.73 14.90
N ASP A 43 -27.15 -16.78 13.60
CA ASP A 43 -27.48 -18.01 12.85
C ASP A 43 -26.23 -18.78 12.36
N GLN A 44 -25.04 -18.26 12.61
CA GLN A 44 -23.79 -18.87 12.17
C GLN A 44 -23.23 -19.84 13.21
N PRO A 45 -22.93 -21.09 12.84
CA PRO A 45 -22.36 -22.07 13.76
C PRO A 45 -20.91 -21.73 14.12
N ALA A 46 -20.42 -22.36 15.18
CA ALA A 46 -19.00 -22.37 15.51
C ALA A 46 -18.20 -22.96 14.33
N ARG A 47 -17.05 -22.35 14.02
CA ARG A 47 -16.21 -22.77 12.89
C ARG A 47 -14.74 -22.69 13.26
N THR A 48 -13.94 -23.58 12.68
CA THR A 48 -12.49 -23.50 12.74
C THR A 48 -11.97 -23.14 11.35
N LEU A 49 -11.34 -21.98 11.23
CA LEU A 49 -10.74 -21.50 9.99
C LEU A 49 -9.31 -22.06 9.85
N ARG A 50 -8.97 -22.53 8.65
CA ARG A 50 -7.66 -23.08 8.31
C ARG A 50 -7.21 -22.56 6.96
N TRP A 51 -5.92 -22.71 6.66
CA TRP A 51 -5.44 -22.53 5.29
C TRP A 51 -6.11 -23.56 4.36
N GLY A 52 -6.43 -23.13 3.14
CA GLY A 52 -6.87 -24.02 2.08
C GLY A 52 -5.72 -24.86 1.51
N THR A 53 -5.97 -25.60 0.44
CA THR A 53 -4.96 -26.45 -0.22
C THR A 53 -4.00 -25.67 -1.11
N GLN A 54 -4.30 -24.41 -1.42
CA GLN A 54 -3.50 -23.56 -2.29
C GLN A 54 -2.36 -22.88 -1.50
N LEU A 55 -1.18 -23.50 -1.55
CA LEU A 55 0.05 -22.95 -0.96
C LEU A 55 1.19 -23.06 -1.97
N ASP A 56 1.71 -21.90 -2.40
CA ASP A 56 2.86 -21.81 -3.30
C ASP A 56 4.09 -21.33 -2.50
N VAL A 57 5.12 -22.19 -2.42
CA VAL A 57 6.39 -21.89 -1.77
C VAL A 57 7.47 -22.00 -2.84
N ARG A 58 8.15 -20.88 -3.10
CA ARG A 58 9.22 -20.82 -4.10
C ARG A 58 10.49 -20.26 -3.51
N PRO A 59 11.65 -20.89 -3.78
CA PRO A 59 12.93 -20.27 -3.49
C PRO A 59 13.08 -19.02 -4.36
N ILE A 60 13.49 -17.91 -3.73
CA ILE A 60 13.92 -16.72 -4.47
C ILE A 60 15.37 -16.98 -4.85
N ARG A 61 15.68 -16.97 -6.16
CA ARG A 61 17.04 -17.08 -6.69
C ARG A 61 17.55 -15.69 -7.07
N ALA A 62 18.87 -15.52 -7.13
CA ALA A 62 19.48 -14.30 -7.66
C ALA A 62 19.03 -14.04 -9.09
N PHE A 63 18.90 -12.76 -9.44
CA PHE A 63 18.50 -12.34 -10.76
C PHE A 63 19.74 -12.30 -11.67
N GLY A 64 20.29 -13.45 -12.02
CA GLY A 64 21.48 -13.57 -12.88
C GLY A 64 22.30 -14.81 -12.57
N ASP A 65 23.02 -15.32 -13.57
CA ASP A 65 23.92 -16.46 -13.41
C ASP A 65 25.15 -16.04 -12.58
N GLY A 66 25.14 -16.36 -11.28
CA GLY A 66 26.31 -16.27 -10.40
C GLY A 66 26.42 -15.04 -9.50
N GLU A 67 25.43 -14.15 -9.47
CA GLU A 67 25.38 -13.05 -8.50
C GLU A 67 24.69 -13.48 -7.19
N ASP A 68 25.09 -12.88 -6.07
CA ASP A 68 24.37 -13.02 -4.80
C ASP A 68 23.04 -12.26 -4.84
N ILE A 69 22.02 -12.77 -4.14
CA ILE A 69 20.75 -12.06 -3.98
C ILE A 69 21.00 -10.78 -3.17
N THR A 70 20.88 -9.62 -3.83
CA THR A 70 20.93 -8.34 -3.12
C THR A 70 19.63 -8.09 -2.37
N GLU A 71 19.71 -7.41 -1.22
CA GLU A 71 18.53 -6.99 -0.45
C GLU A 71 17.58 -6.13 -1.28
N GLN A 72 18.14 -5.28 -2.16
CA GLN A 72 17.38 -4.45 -3.09
C GLN A 72 16.54 -5.31 -4.05
N ALA A 73 17.12 -6.40 -4.58
CA ALA A 73 16.40 -7.29 -5.48
C ALA A 73 15.26 -8.03 -4.75
N VAL A 74 15.46 -8.46 -3.50
CA VAL A 74 14.40 -9.01 -2.66
C VAL A 74 13.30 -7.97 -2.40
N ALA A 75 13.68 -6.74 -2.06
CA ALA A 75 12.73 -5.66 -1.81
C ALA A 75 11.89 -5.35 -3.05
N SER A 76 12.50 -5.27 -4.24
CA SER A 76 11.81 -5.10 -5.51
C SER A 76 10.88 -6.28 -5.82
N TYR A 77 11.31 -7.52 -5.55
CA TYR A 77 10.44 -8.69 -5.69
C TYR A 77 9.24 -8.58 -4.76
N VAL A 78 9.43 -8.30 -3.46
CA VAL A 78 8.32 -8.12 -2.52
C VAL A 78 7.37 -7.02 -2.97
N ALA A 79 7.90 -5.86 -3.40
CA ALA A 79 7.09 -4.75 -3.88
C ALA A 79 6.25 -5.17 -5.09
N LYS A 80 6.85 -5.89 -6.05
CA LYS A 80 6.13 -6.41 -7.22
C LYS A 80 4.92 -7.26 -6.83
N TYR A 81 5.09 -8.22 -5.92
CA TYR A 81 3.97 -9.09 -5.52
C TYR A 81 2.94 -8.37 -4.64
N ALA A 82 3.38 -7.43 -3.80
CA ALA A 82 2.47 -6.62 -2.99
C ALA A 82 1.56 -5.75 -3.87
N THR A 83 2.12 -5.07 -4.87
CA THR A 83 1.35 -4.17 -5.74
C THR A 83 0.50 -4.94 -6.75
N LYS A 84 1.04 -6.03 -7.33
CA LYS A 84 0.28 -6.83 -8.30
C LYS A 84 -0.95 -7.50 -7.70
N ALA A 85 -0.86 -7.92 -6.43
CA ALA A 85 -2.01 -8.46 -5.70
C ALA A 85 -3.09 -7.40 -5.44
N ALA A 86 -2.72 -6.13 -5.27
CA ALA A 86 -3.66 -5.02 -5.06
C ALA A 86 -4.36 -4.59 -6.36
N GLU A 87 -3.63 -4.53 -7.49
CA GLU A 87 -4.17 -4.10 -8.79
C GLU A 87 -5.15 -5.11 -9.41
N THR A 88 -4.96 -6.40 -9.18
CA THR A 88 -5.72 -7.45 -9.89
C THR A 88 -7.14 -7.66 -9.36
N THR A 89 -7.44 -7.14 -8.17
CA THR A 89 -8.71 -7.45 -7.48
C THR A 89 -9.92 -6.72 -8.05
N GLY A 90 -9.73 -5.68 -8.89
CA GLY A 90 -10.85 -4.93 -9.48
C GLY A 90 -11.79 -4.29 -8.44
N THR A 91 -11.28 -4.05 -7.23
CA THR A 91 -12.04 -3.46 -6.13
C THR A 91 -11.96 -1.93 -6.19
N VAL A 92 -12.80 -1.27 -5.41
CA VAL A 92 -12.83 0.19 -5.31
C VAL A 92 -11.83 0.71 -4.27
N ASP A 93 -11.35 1.93 -4.46
CA ASP A 93 -10.35 2.60 -3.61
C ASP A 93 -10.94 3.25 -2.34
N ARG A 94 -12.27 3.21 -2.20
CA ARG A 94 -13.01 3.87 -1.12
C ARG A 94 -14.07 2.99 -0.50
N ARG A 95 -14.47 3.34 0.72
CA ARG A 95 -15.47 2.59 1.48
C ARG A 95 -16.79 2.45 0.71
N ILE A 96 -17.38 1.26 0.80
CA ILE A 96 -18.69 0.92 0.25
C ILE A 96 -19.70 0.90 1.40
N GLY A 97 -20.73 1.75 1.31
CA GLY A 97 -21.76 1.87 2.35
C GLY A 97 -22.89 0.83 2.24
N ASN A 98 -23.20 0.37 1.02
CA ASN A 98 -24.33 -0.51 0.74
C ASN A 98 -24.07 -1.41 -0.49
N LYS A 99 -24.94 -2.38 -0.75
CA LYS A 99 -24.75 -3.34 -1.85
C LYS A 99 -25.06 -2.73 -3.22
N GLU A 100 -25.95 -1.75 -3.28
CA GLU A 100 -26.35 -1.06 -4.51
C GLU A 100 -25.16 -0.35 -5.18
N ALA A 101 -24.22 0.13 -4.38
CA ALA A 101 -22.97 0.71 -4.86
C ALA A 101 -22.13 -0.28 -5.71
N LEU A 102 -22.27 -1.59 -5.53
CA LEU A 102 -21.52 -2.58 -6.33
C LEU A 102 -21.92 -2.55 -7.80
N VAL A 103 -23.22 -2.39 -8.06
CA VAL A 103 -23.77 -2.29 -9.42
C VAL A 103 -23.37 -0.96 -10.05
N LEU A 104 -23.49 0.14 -9.29
CA LEU A 104 -23.15 1.48 -9.77
C LEU A 104 -21.66 1.65 -10.09
N LEU A 105 -20.79 0.91 -9.40
CA LEU A 105 -19.34 0.97 -9.58
C LEU A 105 -18.81 -0.13 -10.51
N ASP A 106 -19.71 -0.88 -11.14
CA ASP A 106 -19.39 -1.98 -12.08
C ASP A 106 -18.33 -2.94 -11.53
N VAL A 107 -18.47 -3.29 -10.24
CA VAL A 107 -17.51 -4.15 -9.55
C VAL A 107 -17.63 -5.57 -10.12
N PRO A 108 -16.52 -6.23 -10.50
CA PRO A 108 -16.57 -7.59 -11.02
C PRO A 108 -17.25 -8.56 -10.04
N GLU A 109 -17.90 -9.59 -10.59
CA GLU A 109 -18.78 -10.49 -9.83
C GLU A 109 -18.11 -11.09 -8.59
N HIS A 110 -16.89 -11.60 -8.73
CA HIS A 110 -16.20 -12.26 -7.63
C HIS A 110 -15.88 -11.31 -6.47
N PRO A 111 -15.22 -10.15 -6.68
CA PRO A 111 -15.07 -9.11 -5.66
C PRO A 111 -16.41 -8.63 -5.08
N ALA A 112 -17.44 -8.43 -5.90
CA ALA A 112 -18.76 -8.01 -5.44
C ALA A 112 -19.36 -9.00 -4.43
N ARG A 113 -19.21 -10.31 -4.66
CA ARG A 113 -19.63 -11.36 -3.72
C ARG A 113 -18.88 -11.30 -2.40
N LEU A 114 -17.57 -11.07 -2.43
CA LEU A 114 -16.75 -10.94 -1.21
C LEU A 114 -17.12 -9.68 -0.41
N ILE A 115 -17.36 -8.56 -1.10
CA ILE A 115 -17.83 -7.32 -0.47
C ILE A 115 -19.22 -7.53 0.16
N ALA A 116 -20.16 -8.13 -0.58
CA ALA A 116 -21.50 -8.42 -0.07
C ALA A 116 -21.45 -9.31 1.18
N ALA A 117 -20.62 -10.35 1.18
CA ALA A 117 -20.40 -11.20 2.35
C ALA A 117 -19.85 -10.42 3.56
N CYS A 118 -18.93 -9.47 3.34
CA CYS A 118 -18.45 -8.59 4.41
C CYS A 118 -19.58 -7.73 5.01
N LEU A 119 -20.47 -7.21 4.16
CA LEU A 119 -21.62 -6.42 4.60
C LEU A 119 -22.64 -7.27 5.39
N ASP A 120 -22.88 -8.51 4.94
CA ASP A 120 -23.82 -9.45 5.58
C ASP A 120 -23.30 -9.98 6.92
N LEU A 121 -21.99 -10.22 7.03
CA LEU A 121 -21.38 -10.73 8.26
C LEU A 121 -21.10 -9.64 9.29
N HIS A 122 -21.08 -8.36 8.90
CA HIS A 122 -20.75 -7.27 9.83
C HIS A 122 -21.68 -7.19 11.06
N PRO A 123 -23.01 -7.32 10.95
CA PRO A 123 -23.89 -7.32 12.13
C PRO A 123 -23.60 -8.45 13.12
N LEU A 124 -23.10 -9.59 12.63
CA LEU A 124 -22.76 -10.75 13.46
C LEU A 124 -21.39 -10.62 14.13
N TYR A 125 -20.49 -9.82 13.52
CA TYR A 125 -19.12 -9.62 14.00
C TYR A 125 -18.73 -8.13 13.97
N PRO A 126 -19.40 -7.28 14.78
CA PRO A 126 -19.24 -5.82 14.69
C PRO A 126 -17.79 -5.37 14.96
N ASP A 127 -17.10 -6.01 15.90
CA ASP A 127 -15.72 -5.67 16.29
C ASP A 127 -14.69 -5.98 15.19
N ARG A 128 -15.05 -6.79 14.19
CA ARG A 128 -14.18 -7.11 13.05
C ARG A 128 -14.15 -6.01 12.00
N LYS A 129 -15.08 -5.04 12.07
CA LYS A 129 -15.16 -3.89 11.13
C LYS A 129 -15.25 -4.31 9.66
N LEU A 130 -15.90 -5.44 9.37
CA LEU A 130 -16.00 -5.99 8.00
C LEU A 130 -16.62 -4.99 7.03
N ARG A 131 -17.62 -4.21 7.45
CA ARG A 131 -18.21 -3.13 6.64
C ARG A 131 -17.21 -2.02 6.31
N ASP A 132 -16.48 -1.53 7.31
CA ASP A 132 -15.51 -0.43 7.12
C ASP A 132 -14.42 -0.80 6.10
N TRP A 133 -14.05 -2.08 6.07
CA TRP A 133 -12.99 -2.62 5.23
C TRP A 133 -13.53 -3.46 4.06
N ALA A 134 -14.82 -3.36 3.73
CA ALA A 134 -15.42 -4.19 2.69
C ALA A 134 -14.79 -3.94 1.32
N HIS A 135 -14.46 -2.68 1.01
CA HIS A 135 -13.68 -2.28 -0.18
C HIS A 135 -12.29 -2.93 -0.28
N MET A 136 -11.73 -3.36 0.86
CA MET A 136 -10.49 -4.14 0.98
C MET A 136 -10.79 -5.63 1.26
N LEU A 137 -11.94 -6.12 0.83
CA LEU A 137 -12.40 -7.51 1.00
C LEU A 137 -12.42 -7.97 2.48
N GLY A 138 -12.71 -7.04 3.40
CA GLY A 138 -12.76 -7.30 4.84
C GLY A 138 -11.38 -7.33 5.52
N PHE A 139 -10.30 -7.12 4.76
CA PHE A 139 -8.94 -7.11 5.29
C PHE A 139 -8.58 -5.73 5.86
N ARG A 140 -8.46 -5.67 7.19
CA ARG A 140 -8.01 -4.48 7.94
C ARG A 140 -6.49 -4.41 8.14
N GLY A 141 -5.79 -5.49 7.80
CA GLY A 141 -4.39 -5.70 8.16
C GLY A 141 -3.39 -5.02 7.23
N HIS A 142 -2.12 -5.20 7.56
CA HIS A 142 -1.03 -4.91 6.62
C HIS A 142 -0.77 -6.17 5.80
N PHE A 143 -0.46 -6.01 4.51
CA PHE A 143 -0.09 -7.13 3.63
C PHE A 143 1.17 -7.88 4.09
N SER A 144 1.92 -7.32 5.05
CA SER A 144 3.05 -7.95 5.73
C SER A 144 2.72 -8.29 7.18
N THR A 145 2.99 -9.52 7.61
CA THR A 145 3.10 -9.87 9.03
C THR A 145 4.47 -9.46 9.57
N LYS A 146 4.50 -9.04 10.84
CA LYS A 146 5.73 -8.64 11.52
C LYS A 146 5.96 -9.54 12.72
N SER A 147 7.19 -9.99 12.92
CA SER A 147 7.59 -10.63 14.16
C SER A 147 7.80 -9.56 15.23
N ARG A 148 7.25 -9.74 16.42
CA ARG A 148 7.50 -8.83 17.54
C ARG A 148 8.97 -8.76 17.95
N ARG A 149 9.72 -9.85 17.74
CA ARG A 149 11.12 -9.99 18.16
C ARG A 149 12.13 -9.60 17.08
N TYR A 150 11.75 -9.76 15.81
CA TYR A 150 12.70 -9.65 14.69
C TYR A 150 12.33 -8.56 13.68
N SER A 151 11.23 -7.83 13.86
CA SER A 151 10.83 -6.76 12.94
C SER A 151 10.91 -5.39 13.59
N THR A 152 11.52 -4.43 12.89
CA THR A 152 11.44 -2.99 13.18
C THR A 152 10.06 -2.42 12.83
N THR A 153 9.70 -1.26 13.39
CA THR A 153 8.44 -0.60 13.05
C THR A 153 8.55 0.14 11.71
N LEU A 154 7.42 0.31 11.01
CA LEU A 154 7.41 1.18 9.81
C LEU A 154 7.64 2.64 10.21
N GLY A 155 7.36 3.00 11.46
CA GLY A 155 7.68 4.32 12.01
C GLY A 155 9.19 4.53 12.04
N GLU A 156 9.93 3.62 12.68
CA GLU A 156 11.41 3.62 12.71
C GLU A 156 12.00 3.69 11.29
N LEU A 157 11.53 2.85 10.37
CA LEU A 157 12.02 2.87 8.98
C LEU A 157 11.72 4.19 8.24
N ARG A 158 10.57 4.82 8.50
CA ARG A 158 10.26 6.14 7.93
C ARG A 158 11.13 7.22 8.54
N GLN A 159 11.37 7.15 9.85
CA GLN A 159 12.23 8.10 10.56
C GLN A 159 13.66 8.02 10.04
N ALA A 160 14.25 6.83 9.99
CA ALA A 160 15.60 6.63 9.47
C ALA A 160 15.77 7.17 8.03
N ARG A 161 14.76 7.01 7.17
CA ARG A 161 14.76 7.60 5.82
C ARG A 161 14.64 9.12 5.84
N ALA A 162 13.81 9.67 6.73
CA ALA A 162 13.65 11.10 6.90
C ALA A 162 14.96 11.74 7.38
N ASP A 163 15.62 11.13 8.38
CA ASP A 163 16.91 11.56 8.92
C ASP A 163 18.00 11.52 7.84
N TYR A 164 18.09 10.40 7.10
CA TYR A 164 19.02 10.29 5.98
C TYR A 164 18.80 11.37 4.91
N ARG A 165 17.54 11.62 4.53
CA ARG A 165 17.20 12.67 3.55
C ARG A 165 17.48 14.07 4.08
N ALA A 166 17.21 14.32 5.36
CA ALA A 166 17.52 15.58 6.02
C ALA A 166 19.03 15.83 6.02
N ALA A 167 19.85 14.83 6.40
CA ALA A 167 21.30 14.91 6.36
C ALA A 167 21.82 15.17 4.93
N GLN A 168 21.30 14.44 3.93
CA GLN A 168 21.67 14.63 2.53
C GLN A 168 21.35 16.06 2.04
N GLN A 169 20.15 16.57 2.37
CA GLN A 169 19.75 17.92 1.99
C GLN A 169 20.60 19.00 2.67
N ARG A 170 20.93 18.81 3.95
CA ARG A 170 21.82 19.72 4.68
C ARG A 170 23.21 19.78 4.05
N ALA A 171 23.80 18.62 3.75
CA ALA A 171 25.10 18.55 3.09
C ALA A 171 25.07 19.25 1.73
N ALA A 172 24.02 19.04 0.93
CA ALA A 172 23.86 19.71 -0.37
C ALA A 172 23.72 21.24 -0.25
N LEU A 173 23.14 21.73 0.86
CA LEU A 173 22.99 23.15 1.16
C LEU A 173 24.17 23.75 1.92
N GLY A 174 25.20 22.96 2.26
CA GLY A 174 26.35 23.41 3.06
C GLY A 174 25.97 23.82 4.49
N LEU A 175 24.88 23.28 5.04
CA LEU A 175 24.43 23.58 6.40
C LEU A 175 25.27 22.80 7.42
N PRO A 176 25.58 23.40 8.59
CA PRO A 176 26.37 22.73 9.65
C PRO A 176 25.64 21.50 10.22
N ASP A 177 26.39 20.58 10.82
CA ASP A 177 25.80 19.43 11.52
C ASP A 177 25.11 19.92 12.81
N PRO A 178 23.83 19.62 13.06
CA PRO A 178 23.18 19.98 14.32
C PRO A 178 23.79 19.32 15.56
N ASP A 179 24.49 18.20 15.41
CA ASP A 179 25.16 17.50 16.51
C ASP A 179 26.60 18.03 16.76
N ASP A 180 27.04 19.02 15.98
CA ASP A 180 28.29 19.74 16.22
C ASP A 180 28.15 20.64 17.46
N GLU A 181 29.04 20.48 18.44
CA GLU A 181 29.02 21.26 19.68
C GLU A 181 29.21 22.78 19.42
N GLU A 182 29.77 23.16 18.27
CA GLU A 182 29.96 24.54 17.85
C GLU A 182 28.76 25.11 17.06
N ALA A 183 27.76 24.29 16.71
CA ALA A 183 26.61 24.73 15.91
C ALA A 183 25.63 25.58 16.72
N THR A 184 25.46 26.84 16.31
CA THR A 184 24.48 27.75 16.92
C THR A 184 23.09 27.50 16.33
N THR A 185 22.14 27.04 17.16
CA THR A 185 20.75 26.84 16.74
C THR A 185 19.99 28.17 16.71
N LEU A 186 19.60 28.63 15.51
CA LEU A 186 18.68 29.77 15.36
C LEU A 186 17.23 29.29 15.57
N THR A 187 16.68 29.55 16.76
CA THR A 187 15.29 29.25 17.07
C THR A 187 14.37 30.35 16.52
N LEU A 188 13.70 30.08 15.39
CA LEU A 188 12.60 30.91 14.92
C LEU A 188 11.34 30.60 15.76
N ALA A 189 11.19 31.32 16.87
CA ALA A 189 10.11 31.12 17.84
C ALA A 189 8.79 31.83 17.47
N HIS A 190 8.79 32.64 16.40
CA HIS A 190 7.61 33.40 16.00
C HIS A 190 7.15 32.99 14.61
N TRP A 191 6.13 32.13 14.60
CA TRP A 191 5.38 31.79 13.41
C TRP A 191 4.09 32.58 13.44
N ALA A 192 3.98 33.60 12.59
CA ALA A 192 2.70 34.21 12.31
C ALA A 192 2.02 33.40 11.20
N TYR A 193 0.74 33.10 11.37
CA TYR A 193 -0.05 32.49 10.31
C TYR A 193 -0.07 33.41 9.08
N ALA A 194 0.66 33.04 8.03
CA ALA A 194 0.78 33.83 6.80
C ALA A 194 -0.46 33.71 5.89
N GLY A 195 -1.40 32.82 6.24
CA GLY A 195 -2.59 32.50 5.44
C GLY A 195 -2.55 31.08 4.86
N HIS A 196 -3.73 30.62 4.46
CA HIS A 196 -3.93 29.40 3.67
C HIS A 196 -4.75 29.74 2.43
N GLY A 197 -4.53 29.01 1.35
CA GLY A 197 -5.19 29.28 0.08
C GLY A 197 -4.61 30.50 -0.63
N HIS A 198 -5.31 30.92 -1.66
CA HIS A 198 -4.91 32.03 -2.49
C HIS A 198 -5.16 33.36 -1.77
N THR A 199 -4.22 34.30 -1.87
CA THR A 199 -4.51 35.71 -1.57
C THR A 199 -5.67 36.21 -2.44
N PRO A 200 -6.33 37.34 -2.12
CA PRO A 200 -7.38 37.88 -2.99
C PRO A 200 -6.92 38.08 -4.44
N GLY A 201 -5.67 38.50 -4.66
CA GLY A 201 -5.07 38.64 -5.99
C GLY A 201 -4.84 37.29 -6.69
N GLU A 202 -4.29 36.31 -5.98
CA GLU A 202 -4.11 34.95 -6.51
C GLU A 202 -5.44 34.24 -6.77
N SER A 203 -6.48 34.52 -5.97
CA SER A 203 -7.83 33.97 -6.14
C SER A 203 -8.46 34.50 -7.42
N TRP A 204 -8.29 35.80 -7.68
CA TRP A 204 -8.72 36.43 -8.92
C TRP A 204 -7.96 35.86 -10.12
N LEU A 205 -6.64 35.70 -10.02
CA LEU A 205 -5.81 35.11 -11.07
C LEU A 205 -6.21 33.66 -11.36
N ALA A 206 -6.36 32.83 -10.33
CA ALA A 206 -6.78 31.44 -10.46
C ALA A 206 -8.20 31.31 -11.05
N ALA A 207 -9.12 32.22 -10.68
CA ALA A 207 -10.46 32.26 -11.26
C ALA A 207 -10.45 32.65 -12.75
N ASN A 208 -9.57 33.55 -13.18
CA ASN A 208 -9.41 33.89 -14.59
C ASN A 208 -8.76 32.75 -15.39
N ILE A 209 -7.68 32.15 -14.88
CA ILE A 209 -7.07 30.97 -15.53
C ILE A 209 -8.11 29.85 -15.70
N ARG A 210 -8.92 29.58 -14.67
CA ARG A 210 -10.02 28.61 -14.75
C ARG A 210 -11.02 28.98 -15.85
N ARG A 211 -11.42 30.25 -15.92
CA ARG A 211 -12.37 30.76 -16.93
C ARG A 211 -11.81 30.63 -18.34
N ASP A 212 -10.55 30.98 -18.54
CA ASP A 212 -9.88 30.90 -19.84
C ASP A 212 -9.75 29.45 -20.32
N ILE A 213 -9.41 28.52 -19.41
CA ILE A 213 -9.38 27.09 -19.71
C ILE A 213 -10.78 26.57 -20.07
N GLN A 214 -11.81 26.99 -19.34
CA GLN A 214 -13.18 26.57 -19.59
C GLN A 214 -13.68 27.13 -20.94
N HIS A 215 -13.43 28.41 -21.19
CA HIS A 215 -13.78 29.05 -22.46
C HIS A 215 -13.07 28.37 -23.63
N SER A 216 -11.76 28.10 -23.51
CA SER A 216 -11.00 27.38 -24.55
C SER A 216 -11.55 25.97 -24.80
N ARG A 217 -12.02 25.28 -23.77
CA ARG A 217 -12.66 23.96 -23.90
C ARG A 217 -14.03 24.04 -24.56
N ASP A 218 -14.82 25.04 -24.23
CA ASP A 218 -16.15 25.23 -24.80
C ASP A 218 -16.04 25.65 -26.27
N THR A 219 -15.16 26.60 -26.59
CA THR A 219 -14.81 26.94 -27.97
C THR A 219 -14.27 25.74 -28.74
N ALA A 220 -13.34 24.96 -28.18
CA ALA A 220 -12.86 23.75 -28.85
C ALA A 220 -13.98 22.72 -29.10
N ARG A 221 -14.98 22.63 -28.20
CA ARG A 221 -16.14 21.74 -28.38
C ARG A 221 -17.11 22.26 -29.44
N GLU A 222 -17.31 23.57 -29.51
CA GLU A 222 -18.18 24.25 -30.50
C GLU A 222 -17.59 24.24 -31.90
N GLU A 223 -16.26 24.35 -32.02
CA GLU A 223 -15.54 24.35 -33.30
C GLU A 223 -15.23 22.93 -33.82
N LEU A 224 -15.27 21.90 -32.96
CA LEU A 224 -14.99 20.51 -33.35
C LEU A 224 -15.89 19.99 -34.49
N PRO A 225 -17.22 20.22 -34.51
CA PRO A 225 -18.08 19.82 -35.61
C PRO A 225 -17.73 20.54 -36.91
N ALA A 226 -17.41 21.84 -36.85
CA ALA A 226 -17.04 22.62 -38.02
C ALA A 226 -15.69 22.17 -38.63
N LEU A 227 -14.74 21.77 -37.78
CA LEU A 227 -13.47 21.18 -38.23
C LEU A 227 -13.66 19.77 -38.82
N LEU A 228 -14.53 18.93 -38.24
CA LEU A 228 -14.86 17.60 -38.77
C LEU A 228 -15.59 17.67 -40.12
N ASP A 229 -16.45 18.67 -40.31
CA ASP A 229 -17.11 18.96 -41.59
C ASP A 229 -16.13 19.43 -42.66
N LEU A 230 -15.07 20.16 -42.29
CA LEU A 230 -14.00 20.60 -43.19
C LEU A 230 -12.99 19.49 -43.55
N GLU A 231 -12.74 18.54 -42.65
CA GLU A 231 -11.83 17.40 -42.88
C GLU A 231 -12.51 16.22 -43.60
N GLY A 232 -13.82 16.31 -43.90
CA GLY A 232 -14.53 15.30 -44.69
C GLY A 232 -14.74 13.97 -43.96
N ALA A 233 -14.81 13.97 -42.63
CA ALA A 233 -15.12 12.78 -41.85
C ALA A 233 -16.64 12.66 -41.64
N ALA A 234 -17.36 12.23 -42.68
CA ALA A 234 -18.75 11.83 -42.55
C ALA A 234 -18.86 10.38 -42.03
N ALA A 235 -19.54 10.25 -40.88
CA ALA A 235 -20.15 9.06 -40.25
C ALA A 235 -19.24 7.89 -39.82
#